data_AF-A0A379B2X6-F1
#
_entry.id   AF-A0A379B2X6-F1
#
_cell.length_a   1.000
_cell.length_b   1.000
_cell.length_c   1.000
_cell.angle_alpha   90.00
_cell.angle_beta   90.00
_cell.angle_gamma   90.00
#
_symmetry.space_group_name_H-M   'P 1'
#
loop_
_entity.id
_entity.type
_entity.pdbx_description
1 polymer ?
#
loop_
_entity_poly.entity_id
_entity_poly.type
_entity_poly.pdbx_seq_one_letter_code
_entity_poly.pdbx_strand_id
1 'polypeptide(L)'
;MSNRGFFATEIKDYDLTIDTAKHLCLMEHSEIGYQIRQQFIEDDNKMRALIPQLKAELSEAKQQLLGIPTFLRQNPQELGTLLTNARKALFVAHPECEKIVLYREMGLNNSEIAKLLDLGKTALENRLRKLFDLGLLQRRQTPNTQLALFQ
;
A
#
# COMPACT_ATOMS: atom_id res chain seq x y z
N MET A 1 -41.85 52.84 -15.03
CA MET A 1 -42.00 51.44 -15.48
C MET A 1 -41.18 51.30 -16.74
N SER A 2 -39.96 50.77 -16.65
CA SER A 2 -39.00 50.82 -17.77
C SER A 2 -38.86 49.47 -18.44
N ASN A 3 -39.33 49.47 -19.69
CA ASN A 3 -39.11 48.51 -20.75
C ASN A 3 -37.63 48.12 -20.87
N ARG A 4 -37.31 46.82 -20.87
CA ARG A 4 -36.11 46.29 -21.54
C ARG A 4 -36.53 45.12 -22.39
N GLY A 5 -36.42 45.35 -23.70
CA GLY A 5 -36.86 44.45 -24.74
C GLY A 5 -35.98 43.22 -24.88
N PHE A 6 -36.64 42.09 -25.13
CA PHE A 6 -36.58 41.42 -26.44
C PHE A 6 -35.29 40.74 -26.91
N PHE A 7 -34.33 40.42 -26.05
CA PHE A 7 -33.34 39.39 -26.40
C PHE A 7 -33.07 38.50 -25.19
N ALA A 8 -33.79 37.38 -25.11
CA ALA A 8 -33.36 36.25 -24.30
C ALA A 8 -32.15 35.65 -25.01
N THR A 9 -30.94 36.01 -24.58
CA THR A 9 -29.71 35.40 -25.11
C THR A 9 -29.72 33.93 -24.71
N GLU A 10 -29.97 33.03 -25.67
CA GLU A 10 -29.82 31.59 -25.45
C GLU A 10 -28.35 31.30 -25.12
N ILE A 11 -28.08 30.94 -23.88
CA ILE A 11 -26.76 30.45 -23.45
C ILE A 11 -26.63 29.04 -24.00
N LYS A 12 -25.68 28.85 -24.92
CA LYS A 12 -25.35 27.53 -25.49
C LYS A 12 -24.09 27.02 -24.84
N ASP A 13 -24.19 25.89 -24.17
CA ASP A 13 -23.04 25.18 -23.61
C ASP A 13 -22.36 24.37 -24.72
N TYR A 14 -21.03 24.46 -24.78
CA TYR A 14 -20.21 23.71 -25.72
C TYR A 14 -19.10 22.99 -24.97
N ASP A 15 -18.95 21.69 -25.22
CA ASP A 15 -17.78 20.94 -24.77
C ASP A 15 -16.61 21.24 -25.71
N LEU A 16 -15.57 21.87 -25.17
CA LEU A 16 -14.35 22.24 -25.88
C LEU A 16 -13.17 21.40 -25.40
N THR A 17 -12.26 21.08 -26.31
CA THR A 17 -10.98 20.47 -25.92
C THR A 17 -10.11 21.52 -25.22
N ILE A 18 -9.24 21.08 -24.31
CA ILE A 18 -8.35 21.98 -23.56
C ILE A 18 -7.52 22.86 -24.51
N ASP A 19 -7.05 22.33 -25.64
CA ASP A 19 -6.27 23.09 -26.61
C ASP A 19 -7.11 24.18 -27.31
N THR A 20 -8.36 23.88 -27.64
CA THR A 20 -9.28 24.88 -28.21
C THR A 20 -9.61 25.98 -27.20
N ALA A 21 -9.81 25.62 -25.93
CA ALA A 21 -10.02 26.60 -24.85
C ALA A 21 -8.78 27.50 -24.64
N LYS A 22 -7.57 26.92 -24.66
CA LYS A 22 -6.31 27.69 -24.61
C LYS A 22 -6.21 28.69 -25.77
N HIS A 23 -6.58 28.27 -26.98
CA HIS A 23 -6.54 29.12 -28.17
C HIS A 23 -7.57 30.26 -28.09
N LEU A 24 -8.80 29.99 -27.65
CA LEU A 24 -9.83 31.00 -27.43
C LEU A 24 -9.38 32.05 -26.40
N CYS A 25 -8.81 31.60 -25.28
CA CYS A 25 -8.27 32.49 -24.25
C CYS A 25 -7.11 33.37 -24.78
N LEU A 26 -6.39 32.93 -25.82
CA LEU A 26 -5.35 33.71 -26.50
C LEU A 26 -5.94 34.79 -27.42
N MET A 27 -7.09 34.52 -28.05
CA MET A 27 -7.72 35.40 -29.04
C MET A 27 -8.64 36.45 -28.44
N GLU A 28 -9.33 36.18 -27.33
CA GLU A 28 -10.42 37.04 -26.82
C GLU A 28 -9.98 38.38 -26.22
N HIS A 29 -8.68 38.61 -25.98
CA HIS A 29 -8.15 39.85 -25.38
C HIS A 29 -8.95 40.34 -24.15
N SER A 30 -9.48 39.41 -23.35
CA SER A 30 -10.26 39.69 -22.14
C SER A 30 -9.43 39.43 -20.88
N GLU A 31 -9.75 40.12 -19.79
CA GLU A 31 -9.08 39.93 -18.49
C GLU A 31 -9.27 38.51 -17.95
N ILE A 32 -10.48 37.95 -18.15
CA ILE A 32 -10.80 36.57 -17.78
C ILE A 32 -9.95 35.59 -18.60
N GLY A 33 -9.83 35.80 -19.91
CA GLY A 33 -8.98 34.98 -20.77
C GLY A 33 -7.49 35.04 -20.39
N TYR A 34 -7.01 36.21 -19.92
CA TYR A 34 -5.65 36.35 -19.38
C TYR A 34 -5.44 35.53 -18.11
N GLN A 35 -6.37 35.61 -17.14
CA GLN A 35 -6.28 34.85 -15.89
C GLN A 35 -6.29 33.33 -16.15
N ILE A 36 -7.20 32.86 -17.00
CA ILE A 36 -7.28 31.44 -17.38
C ILE A 36 -5.97 30.98 -18.04
N ARG A 37 -5.36 31.83 -18.87
CA ARG A 37 -4.07 31.55 -19.51
C ARG A 37 -2.93 31.43 -18.49
N GLN A 38 -2.87 32.31 -17.49
CA GLN A 38 -1.85 32.22 -16.44
C GLN A 38 -1.98 30.93 -15.65
N GLN A 39 -3.22 30.54 -15.31
CA GLN A 39 -3.48 29.27 -14.64
C GLN A 39 -2.96 28.07 -15.48
N PHE A 40 -3.26 28.04 -16.78
CA PHE A 40 -2.74 26.99 -17.65
C PHE A 40 -1.21 26.94 -17.70
N ILE A 41 -0.54 28.09 -17.73
CA ILE A 41 0.94 28.16 -17.75
C ILE A 41 1.52 27.64 -16.44
N GLU A 42 0.95 28.05 -15.31
CA GLU A 42 1.36 27.55 -13.99
C GLU A 42 1.22 26.04 -13.89
N ASP A 43 0.10 25.50 -14.36
CA ASP A 43 -0.16 24.07 -14.28
C ASP A 43 0.75 23.27 -15.23
N ASP A 44 1.02 23.77 -16.44
CA ASP A 44 2.02 23.19 -17.35
C ASP A 44 3.42 23.16 -16.70
N ASN A 45 3.82 24.24 -16.01
CA ASN A 45 5.09 24.32 -15.32
C ASN A 45 5.18 23.35 -14.13
N LYS A 46 4.11 23.25 -13.31
CA LYS A 46 4.02 22.27 -12.22
C LYS A 46 4.14 20.85 -12.77
N MET A 47 3.41 20.52 -13.84
CA MET A 47 3.47 19.20 -14.47
C MET A 47 4.86 18.88 -15.00
N ARG A 48 5.51 19.84 -15.69
CA ARG A 48 6.90 19.67 -16.17
C ARG A 48 7.89 19.41 -15.02
N ALA A 49 7.69 20.03 -13.86
CA ALA A 49 8.49 19.80 -12.67
C ALA A 49 8.24 18.43 -12.02
N LEU A 50 7.01 17.91 -12.09
CA LEU A 50 6.64 16.60 -11.53
C LEU A 50 7.07 15.41 -12.39
N ILE A 51 7.11 15.57 -13.72
CA ILE A 51 7.54 14.51 -14.66
C ILE A 51 8.88 13.85 -14.27
N PRO A 52 9.98 14.57 -13.98
CA PRO A 52 11.23 13.95 -13.58
C PRO A 52 11.13 13.20 -12.25
N GLN A 53 10.35 13.72 -11.28
CA GLN A 53 10.13 13.07 -9.98
C GLN A 53 9.41 11.72 -10.16
N LEU A 54 8.30 11.72 -10.89
CA LEU A 54 7.54 10.50 -11.18
C LEU A 54 8.36 9.48 -11.98
N LYS A 55 9.20 9.95 -12.91
CA LYS A 55 10.14 9.08 -13.64
C LYS A 55 11.18 8.45 -12.72
N ALA A 56 11.71 9.21 -11.76
CA ALA A 56 12.64 8.70 -10.77
C ALA A 56 11.97 7.64 -9.87
N GLU A 57 10.81 7.95 -9.30
CA GLU A 57 10.03 7.04 -8.47
C GLU A 57 9.66 5.74 -9.20
N LEU A 58 9.22 5.85 -10.47
CA LEU A 58 8.94 4.70 -11.32
C LEU A 58 10.19 3.85 -11.55
N SER A 59 11.35 4.49 -11.74
CA SER A 59 12.63 3.79 -11.90
C SER A 59 13.03 3.03 -10.62
N GLU A 60 12.83 3.63 -9.45
CA GLU A 60 13.09 3.02 -8.14
C GLU A 60 12.16 1.83 -7.90
N ALA A 61 10.86 1.98 -8.15
CA ALA A 61 9.88 0.91 -8.04
C ALA A 61 10.22 -0.27 -8.97
N LYS A 62 10.66 0.01 -10.20
CA LYS A 62 11.14 -1.04 -11.14
C LYS A 62 12.37 -1.76 -10.62
N GLN A 63 13.32 -1.06 -10.00
CA GLN A 63 14.50 -1.68 -9.39
C GLN A 63 14.13 -2.60 -8.23
N GLN A 64 13.22 -2.17 -7.35
CA GLN A 64 12.70 -3.02 -6.27
C GLN A 64 12.04 -4.29 -6.81
N LEU A 65 11.28 -4.16 -7.91
CA LEU A 65 10.62 -5.28 -8.56
C LEU A 65 11.64 -6.27 -9.17
N LEU A 66 12.81 -5.81 -9.63
CA LEU A 66 13.88 -6.70 -10.10
C LEU A 66 14.47 -7.59 -9.00
N GLY A 67 14.48 -7.11 -7.75
CA GLY A 67 14.95 -7.89 -6.60
C GLY A 67 14.06 -9.09 -6.26
N ILE A 68 12.80 -9.08 -6.70
CA ILE A 68 11.90 -10.22 -6.54
C ILE A 68 12.27 -11.30 -7.57
N PRO A 69 12.46 -12.57 -7.17
CA PRO A 69 12.68 -13.67 -8.11
C PRO A 69 11.62 -13.70 -9.23
N THR A 70 12.05 -13.95 -10.46
CA THR A 70 11.19 -13.88 -11.66
C THR A 70 9.98 -14.81 -11.60
N PHE A 71 10.16 -16.02 -11.07
CA PHE A 71 9.07 -16.99 -10.93
C PHE A 71 7.96 -16.50 -9.98
N LEU A 72 8.31 -15.81 -8.89
CA LEU A 72 7.33 -15.21 -7.98
C LEU A 72 6.59 -14.03 -8.60
N ARG A 73 7.23 -13.28 -9.50
CA ARG A 73 6.59 -12.17 -10.24
C ARG A 73 5.60 -12.65 -11.28
N GLN A 74 5.91 -13.76 -11.95
CA GLN A 74 5.06 -14.30 -13.01
C GLN A 74 3.86 -15.05 -12.46
N ASN A 75 4.01 -15.70 -11.30
CA ASN A 75 2.99 -16.53 -10.69
C ASN A 75 2.78 -16.15 -9.21
N PRO A 76 2.06 -15.06 -8.89
CA PRO A 76 1.85 -14.65 -7.51
C PRO A 76 1.11 -15.71 -6.67
N GLN A 77 0.28 -16.54 -7.32
CA GLN A 77 -0.42 -17.66 -6.68
C GLN A 77 0.52 -18.79 -6.23
N GLU A 78 1.71 -18.93 -6.85
CA GLU A 78 2.70 -19.95 -6.48
C GLU A 78 3.39 -19.64 -5.15
N LEU A 79 3.43 -18.38 -4.70
CA LEU A 79 3.98 -18.03 -3.39
C LEU A 79 3.20 -18.75 -2.28
N GLY A 80 1.86 -18.69 -2.34
CA GLY A 80 0.99 -19.32 -1.34
C GLY A 80 1.16 -20.84 -1.29
N THR A 81 1.29 -21.49 -2.45
CA THR A 81 1.52 -22.94 -2.51
C THR A 81 2.91 -23.30 -2.00
N LEU A 82 3.95 -22.52 -2.34
CA LEU A 82 5.31 -22.75 -1.89
C LEU A 82 5.45 -22.55 -0.38
N LEU A 83 4.81 -21.52 0.17
CA LEU A 83 4.77 -21.28 1.62
C LEU A 83 4.02 -22.42 2.35
N THR A 84 2.91 -22.88 1.79
CA THR A 84 2.17 -24.03 2.33
C THR A 84 3.01 -25.31 2.30
N ASN A 85 3.72 -25.55 1.21
CA ASN A 85 4.58 -26.73 1.05
C ASN A 85 5.80 -26.67 1.98
N ALA A 86 6.44 -25.51 2.10
CA ALA A 86 7.54 -25.29 3.04
C ALA A 86 7.09 -25.50 4.50
N ARG A 87 5.89 -25.00 4.86
CA ARG A 87 5.29 -25.22 6.17
C ARG A 87 5.05 -26.71 6.43
N LYS A 88 4.46 -27.43 5.47
CA LYS A 88 4.24 -28.88 5.56
C LYS A 88 5.58 -29.63 5.74
N ALA A 89 6.58 -29.32 4.92
CA ALA A 89 7.90 -29.94 5.02
C ALA A 89 8.57 -29.70 6.39
N LEU A 90 8.44 -28.48 6.93
CA LEU A 90 8.93 -28.16 8.27
C LEU A 90 8.25 -29.00 9.35
N PHE A 91 6.92 -29.14 9.30
CA PHE A 91 6.19 -29.94 10.28
C PHE A 91 6.48 -31.43 10.17
N VAL A 92 6.75 -31.94 8.97
CA VAL A 92 7.23 -33.32 8.78
C VAL A 92 8.61 -33.52 9.41
N ALA A 93 9.54 -32.57 9.22
CA ALA A 93 10.88 -32.64 9.80
C ALA A 93 10.89 -32.42 11.33
N HIS A 94 9.98 -31.58 11.83
CA HIS A 94 9.89 -31.15 13.22
C HIS A 94 8.43 -31.13 13.70
N PRO A 95 7.85 -32.30 14.03
CA PRO A 95 6.44 -32.40 14.44
C PRO A 95 6.15 -31.65 15.76
N GLU A 96 7.16 -31.41 16.58
CA GLU A 96 7.06 -30.53 17.76
C GLU A 96 6.58 -29.12 17.41
N CYS A 97 6.96 -28.57 16.26
CA CYS A 97 6.72 -27.19 15.88
C CYS A 97 5.25 -26.99 15.51
N GLU A 98 4.65 -27.99 14.86
CA GLU A 98 3.21 -28.01 14.60
C GLU A 98 2.43 -28.00 15.92
N LYS A 99 2.82 -28.83 16.89
CA LYS A 99 2.20 -28.87 18.21
C LYS A 99 2.37 -27.56 18.97
N ILE A 100 3.53 -26.90 18.88
CA ILE A 100 3.74 -25.57 19.48
C ILE A 100 2.77 -24.54 18.91
N VAL A 101 2.56 -24.54 17.59
CA VAL A 101 1.60 -23.64 16.92
C VAL A 101 0.19 -23.93 17.43
N LEU A 102 -0.25 -25.19 17.40
CA LEU A 102 -1.58 -25.61 17.87
C LEU A 102 -1.83 -25.25 19.34
N TYR A 103 -0.89 -25.57 20.23
CA TYR A 103 -1.04 -25.29 21.66
C TYR A 103 -1.11 -23.78 21.94
N ARG A 104 -0.39 -22.99 21.15
CA ARG A 104 -0.43 -21.53 21.27
C ARG A 104 -1.73 -20.93 20.73
N GLU A 105 -2.27 -21.48 19.64
CA GLU A 105 -3.61 -21.12 19.12
C GLU A 105 -4.71 -21.46 20.14
N MET A 106 -4.55 -22.55 20.90
CA MET A 106 -5.41 -22.90 22.04
C MET A 106 -5.22 -22.01 23.28
N GLY A 107 -4.27 -21.07 23.23
CA GLY A 107 -4.06 -20.08 24.30
C GLY A 107 -3.14 -20.54 25.43
N LEU A 108 -2.45 -21.68 25.31
CA LEU A 108 -1.53 -22.16 26.33
C LEU A 108 -0.30 -21.25 26.46
N ASN A 109 0.22 -21.16 27.68
CA ASN A 109 1.43 -20.42 27.98
C ASN A 109 2.69 -21.23 27.64
N ASN A 110 3.81 -20.55 27.41
CA ASN A 110 5.08 -21.21 27.06
C ASN A 110 5.52 -22.26 28.08
N SER A 111 5.22 -22.08 29.38
CA SER A 111 5.52 -23.05 30.44
C SER A 111 4.69 -24.33 30.32
N GLU A 112 3.42 -24.22 29.94
CA GLU A 112 2.51 -25.35 29.72
C GLU A 112 2.90 -26.09 28.44
N ILE A 113 3.20 -25.35 27.38
CA ILE A 113 3.70 -25.90 26.10
C ILE A 113 5.01 -26.66 26.33
N ALA A 114 5.94 -26.12 27.12
CA ALA A 114 7.20 -26.78 27.46
C ALA A 114 6.97 -28.11 28.18
N LYS A 115 6.05 -28.15 29.15
CA LYS A 115 5.68 -29.37 29.88
C LYS A 115 5.00 -30.40 28.99
N LEU A 116 4.07 -29.99 28.13
CA LEU A 116 3.34 -30.92 27.24
C LEU A 116 4.20 -31.51 26.12
N LEU A 117 5.34 -30.90 25.82
CA LEU A 117 6.27 -31.36 24.79
C LEU A 117 7.55 -31.98 25.37
N ASP A 118 7.65 -32.08 26.70
CA ASP A 118 8.87 -32.49 27.42
C ASP A 118 10.12 -31.72 26.98
N LEU A 119 9.98 -30.40 26.81
CA LEU A 119 11.06 -29.50 26.37
C LEU A 119 11.57 -28.61 27.49
N GLY A 120 12.88 -28.42 27.52
CA GLY A 120 13.49 -27.36 28.32
C GLY A 120 13.08 -25.97 27.85
N LYS A 121 13.04 -24.99 28.77
CA LYS A 121 12.67 -23.59 28.49
C LYS A 121 13.47 -23.00 27.32
N THR A 122 14.79 -23.19 27.32
CA THR A 122 15.68 -22.68 26.27
C THR A 122 15.44 -23.35 24.91
N ALA A 123 15.15 -24.64 24.89
CA ALA A 123 14.83 -25.37 23.68
C ALA A 123 13.52 -24.88 23.05
N LEU A 124 12.50 -24.63 23.87
CA LEU A 124 11.24 -24.05 23.42
C LEU A 124 11.43 -22.62 22.89
N GLU A 125 12.21 -21.77 23.58
CA GLU A 125 12.50 -20.41 23.15
C GLU A 125 13.22 -20.37 21.79
N ASN A 126 14.19 -21.25 21.56
CA ASN A 126 14.89 -21.36 20.28
C ASN A 126 13.94 -21.78 19.15
N ARG A 127 13.03 -22.73 19.41
CA ARG A 127 12.02 -23.17 18.44
C ARG A 127 11.02 -22.07 18.14
N LEU A 128 10.54 -21.36 19.17
CA LEU A 128 9.66 -20.21 19.01
C LEU A 128 10.33 -19.09 18.20
N ARG A 129 11.62 -18.80 18.44
CA ARG A 129 12.37 -17.81 17.66
C ARG A 129 12.36 -18.17 16.17
N LYS A 130 12.69 -19.42 15.83
CA LYS A 130 12.63 -19.91 14.44
C LYS A 130 11.23 -19.79 13.84
N LEU A 131 10.19 -20.13 14.59
CA LEU A 131 8.80 -19.98 14.14
C LEU A 131 8.40 -18.51 13.90
N PHE A 132 8.91 -17.58 14.72
CA PHE A 132 8.72 -16.14 14.50
C PHE A 132 9.49 -15.62 13.29
N ASP A 133 10.75 -16.03 13.13
CA ASP A 133 11.61 -15.62 12.01
C ASP A 133 11.03 -16.10 10.67
N LEU A 134 10.38 -17.27 10.68
CA LEU A 134 9.67 -17.82 9.53
C LEU A 134 8.26 -17.24 9.33
N GLY A 135 7.81 -16.33 10.20
CA GLY A 135 6.48 -15.72 10.12
C GLY A 135 5.32 -16.69 10.39
N LEU A 136 5.59 -17.87 10.96
CA LEU A 136 4.58 -18.88 11.27
C LEU A 136 3.79 -18.57 12.55
N LEU A 137 4.31 -17.66 13.39
CA LEU A 137 3.65 -17.16 14.58
C LEU A 137 3.78 -15.63 14.64
N GLN A 138 2.80 -14.96 15.23
CA GLN A 138 2.90 -13.54 15.58
C GLN A 138 3.31 -13.40 17.05
N ARG A 139 4.21 -12.44 17.33
CA ARG A 139 4.55 -12.09 18.72
C ARG A 139 3.30 -11.48 19.35
N ARG A 140 2.86 -12.04 20.48
CA ARG A 140 1.78 -11.45 21.27
C ARG A 140 2.32 -10.11 21.79
N GLN A 141 1.80 -9.00 21.27
CA GLN A 141 2.10 -7.70 21.83
C GLN A 141 1.47 -7.68 23.22
N THR A 142 2.30 -7.55 24.26
CA THR A 142 1.78 -7.21 25.59
C THR A 142 1.25 -5.78 25.50
N PRO A 143 -0.04 -5.51 25.75
CA PRO A 143 -0.50 -4.14 25.82
C PRO A 143 0.28 -3.46 26.95
N ASN A 144 1.00 -2.39 26.60
CA ASN A 144 1.77 -1.61 27.55
C ASN A 144 0.76 -0.87 28.44
N THR A 145 0.38 -1.45 29.58
CA THR A 145 -0.63 -0.90 30.50
C THR A 145 -0.21 0.40 31.19
N GLN A 146 0.93 1.00 30.81
CA GLN A 146 1.48 2.21 31.43
C GLN A 146 1.16 3.51 30.66
N LEU A 147 0.50 3.45 29.49
CA LEU A 147 0.19 4.65 28.69
C LEU A 147 -1.28 5.10 28.72
N ALA A 148 -2.15 4.42 29.49
CA ALA A 148 -3.57 4.73 29.55
C ALA A 148 -3.99 5.67 30.70
N LEU A 149 -3.04 6.33 31.38
CA LEU A 149 -3.32 7.26 32.50
C LEU A 149 -3.16 8.75 32.16
N PHE A 150 -3.05 9.10 30.87
CA PHE A 150 -3.14 10.49 30.44
C PHE A 150 -3.98 10.61 29.17
N GLN A 151 -5.31 10.69 29.37
CA GLN A 151 -6.24 11.37 28.48
C GLN A 151 -7.23 12.16 29.33
#